data_AF-A0A0C2HAJ3-F1
#
_entry.id   AF-A0A0C2HAJ3-F1
#
_cell.length_a   1.000
_cell.length_b   1.000
_cell.length_c   1.000
_cell.angle_alpha   90.00
_cell.angle_beta   90.00
_cell.angle_gamma   90.00
#
_symmetry.space_group_name_H-M   'P 1'
#
loop_
_entity.id
_entity.type
_entity.pdbx_description
1 polymer ?
#
loop_
_entity_poly.entity_id
_entity_poly.type
_entity_poly.pdbx_seq_one_letter_code
_entity_poly.pdbx_strand_id
1 'polypeptide(L)'
;MNGNNKAADYDESFSRFLYNKDRGTVLGRTAKSWCQITIFYIIFYSCLAAFWIACLAIFLNTLDSKVPRFYGKGTIIGINPGT
;
A
#
# COMPACT_ATOMS: atom_id res chain seq x y z
N MET A 1 25.84 38.56 -1.17
CA MET A 1 26.11 37.10 -1.07
C MET A 1 25.51 36.57 0.24
N ASN A 2 24.23 36.15 0.31
CA ASN A 2 23.66 35.61 1.58
C ASN A 2 22.37 34.75 1.44
N GLY A 3 22.07 34.24 0.25
CA GLY A 3 20.90 33.38 -0.01
C GLY A 3 21.22 31.88 0.10
N ASN A 4 22.35 31.44 -0.49
CA ASN A 4 22.74 30.02 -0.54
C ASN A 4 23.02 29.39 0.84
N ASN A 5 23.43 30.16 1.84
CA ASN A 5 23.82 29.59 3.14
C ASN A 5 22.61 29.19 4.00
N LYS A 6 21.48 29.89 3.88
CA LYS A 6 20.23 29.47 4.54
C LYS A 6 19.68 28.19 3.93
N ALA A 7 19.99 27.98 2.64
CA ALA A 7 19.61 26.78 1.93
C ALA A 7 20.34 25.53 2.38
N ALA A 8 21.66 25.64 2.44
CA ALA A 8 22.47 24.56 2.99
C ALA A 8 22.14 24.26 4.46
N ASP A 9 21.80 25.28 5.27
CA ASP A 9 21.47 25.12 6.70
C ASP A 9 20.16 24.36 6.95
N TYR A 10 19.11 24.62 6.14
CA TYR A 10 17.88 23.85 6.23
C TYR A 10 18.09 22.41 5.76
N ASP A 11 18.87 22.19 4.68
CA ASP A 11 19.09 20.86 4.11
C ASP A 11 19.90 19.98 5.07
N GLU A 12 20.92 20.54 5.71
CA GLU A 12 21.71 19.84 6.70
C GLU A 12 20.88 19.49 7.95
N SER A 13 20.03 20.40 8.41
CA SER A 13 19.12 20.15 9.54
C SER A 13 18.07 19.08 9.20
N PHE A 14 17.48 19.12 8.00
CA PHE A 14 16.50 18.14 7.56
C PHE A 14 17.14 16.75 7.37
N SER A 15 18.34 16.69 6.82
CA SER A 15 19.10 15.45 6.65
C SER A 15 19.53 14.85 8.00
N ARG A 16 19.92 15.67 8.98
CA ARG A 16 20.21 15.22 10.36
C ARG A 16 18.97 14.77 11.11
N PHE A 17 17.81 15.37 10.81
CA PHE A 17 16.51 14.95 11.35
C PHE A 17 16.07 13.59 10.77
N LEU A 18 16.28 13.38 9.47
CA LEU A 18 16.01 12.11 8.80
C LEU A 18 16.93 10.99 9.32
N TYR A 19 18.23 11.26 9.40
CA TYR A 19 19.23 10.27 9.78
C TYR A 19 20.27 10.86 10.72
N ASN A 20 20.23 10.44 12.00
CA ASN A 20 21.18 10.87 13.00
C ASN A 20 22.27 9.80 13.18
N LYS A 21 23.41 10.01 12.52
CA LYS A 21 24.51 9.03 12.42
C LYS A 21 25.16 8.72 13.79
N ASP A 22 25.13 9.67 14.72
CA ASP A 22 25.70 9.53 16.07
C ASP A 22 24.93 8.57 16.97
N ARG A 23 23.61 8.48 16.80
CA ARG A 23 22.74 7.59 17.62
C ARG A 23 22.11 6.45 16.83
N GLY A 24 22.32 6.39 15.51
CA GLY A 24 21.70 5.41 14.62
C GLY A 24 20.16 5.50 14.64
N THR A 25 19.62 6.69 14.89
CA THR A 25 18.17 6.94 14.91
C THR A 25 17.71 7.49 13.56
N VAL A 26 16.63 6.93 13.05
CA VAL A 26 15.96 7.38 11.82
C VAL A 26 14.67 8.06 12.25
N LEU A 27 14.43 9.30 11.82
CA LEU A 27 13.22 10.06 12.14
C LEU A 27 12.87 10.08 13.65
N GLY A 28 13.89 10.20 14.50
CA GLY A 28 13.72 10.26 15.97
C GLY A 28 13.43 8.92 16.67
N ARG A 29 13.45 7.77 15.97
CA ARG A 29 13.33 6.43 16.58
C ARG A 29 14.56 5.57 16.29
N THR A 30 14.91 4.71 17.24
CA THR A 30 16.01 3.74 17.09
C THR A 30 15.70 2.70 16.01
N ALA A 31 16.72 2.30 15.26
CA ALA A 31 16.62 1.28 14.21
C ALA A 31 15.96 -0.03 14.69
N LYS A 32 16.14 -0.39 15.97
CA LYS A 32 15.50 -1.55 16.60
C LYS A 32 13.98 -1.44 16.64
N SER A 33 13.44 -0.28 17.03
CA SER A 33 11.99 -0.03 17.06
C SER A 33 11.41 -0.02 15.65
N TRP A 34 12.11 0.60 14.70
CA TRP A 34 11.76 0.56 13.28
C TRP A 34 11.66 -0.87 12.74
N CYS A 35 12.70 -1.67 12.97
CA CYS A 35 12.72 -3.06 12.52
C CYS A 35 11.55 -3.87 13.10
N GLN A 36 11.25 -3.70 14.40
CA GLN A 36 10.15 -4.39 15.05
C GLN A 36 8.78 -4.00 14.48
N ILE A 37 8.56 -2.70 14.23
CA ILE A 37 7.32 -2.20 13.61
C ILE A 37 7.19 -2.74 12.18
N THR A 38 8.27 -2.66 11.39
CA THR A 38 8.27 -3.14 10.00
C THR A 38 7.97 -4.63 9.91
N ILE A 39 8.61 -5.46 10.73
CA ILE A 39 8.36 -6.91 10.75
C ILE A 39 6.91 -7.21 11.12
N PHE A 40 6.38 -6.54 12.15
CA PHE A 40 4.99 -6.68 12.55
C PHE A 40 4.03 -6.36 11.39
N TYR A 41 4.25 -5.24 10.69
CA TYR A 41 3.42 -4.86 9.56
C TYR A 41 3.55 -5.80 8.37
N ILE A 42 4.76 -6.30 8.06
CA ILE A 42 4.95 -7.28 6.98
C ILE A 42 4.11 -8.52 7.23
N ILE A 43 4.19 -9.10 8.43
CA ILE A 43 3.43 -10.31 8.79
C ILE A 43 1.93 -9.99 8.75
N PHE A 44 1.51 -8.89 9.38
CA PHE A 44 0.10 -8.49 9.39
C PHE A 44 -0.48 -8.32 7.97
N TYR A 45 0.22 -7.56 7.11
CA TYR A 45 -0.24 -7.33 5.73
C TYR A 45 -0.15 -8.58 4.86
N SER A 46 0.79 -9.50 5.11
CA SER A 46 0.82 -10.79 4.40
C SER A 46 -0.42 -11.64 4.73
N CYS A 47 -0.85 -11.68 5.99
CA CYS A 47 -2.06 -12.38 6.41
C CYS A 47 -3.31 -11.71 5.81
N LEU A 48 -3.35 -10.38 5.82
CA LEU A 48 -4.45 -9.62 5.21
C LEU A 48 -4.54 -9.85 3.70
N ALA A 49 -3.40 -9.86 3.01
CA ALA A 49 -3.34 -10.14 1.58
C ALA A 49 -3.78 -11.58 1.27
N ALA A 50 -3.31 -12.56 2.05
CA ALA A 50 -3.73 -13.95 1.90
C ALA A 50 -5.24 -14.13 2.12
N PHE A 51 -5.80 -13.47 3.14
CA PHE A 51 -7.24 -13.46 3.39
C PHE A 51 -8.01 -12.85 2.21
N TRP A 52 -7.55 -11.71 1.70
CA TRP A 52 -8.18 -11.04 0.57
C TRP A 52 -8.12 -11.89 -0.71
N ILE A 53 -6.97 -12.52 -0.99
CA ILE A 53 -6.80 -13.45 -2.11
C ILE A 53 -7.74 -14.65 -1.95
N ALA A 54 -7.89 -15.20 -0.74
CA ALA A 54 -8.81 -16.30 -0.48
C ALA A 54 -10.26 -15.89 -0.73
N CYS A 55 -10.67 -14.70 -0.29
CA CYS A 55 -12.00 -14.15 -0.60
C CYS A 55 -12.22 -14.00 -2.10
N LEU A 56 -11.24 -13.47 -2.84
CA LEU A 56 -11.33 -13.38 -4.30
C LEU A 56 -11.34 -14.74 -4.99
N ALA A 57 -10.52 -15.68 -4.54
CA ALA A 57 -10.48 -17.02 -5.09
C ALA A 57 -11.84 -17.70 -4.94
N ILE A 58 -12.46 -17.64 -3.75
CA ILE A 58 -13.80 -18.17 -3.52
C ILE A 58 -14.81 -17.44 -4.42
N PHE A 59 -14.76 -16.11 -4.48
CA PHE A 59 -15.65 -15.34 -5.33
C PHE A 59 -15.55 -15.74 -6.81
N LEU A 60 -14.34 -15.89 -7.34
CA LEU A 60 -14.08 -16.34 -8.72
C LEU A 60 -14.55 -17.78 -8.95
N ASN A 61 -14.43 -18.67 -7.96
CA ASN A 61 -15.00 -20.02 -8.04
C ASN A 61 -16.54 -20.01 -8.10
N THR A 62 -17.20 -18.97 -7.56
CA THR A 62 -18.67 -18.81 -7.69
C THR A 62 -19.11 -18.20 -9.02
N LEU A 63 -18.18 -17.78 -9.88
CA LEU A 63 -18.48 -17.26 -11.21
C LEU A 63 -18.32 -18.36 -12.25
N ASP A 64 -19.31 -18.47 -13.14
CA ASP A 64 -19.24 -19.34 -14.30
C ASP A 64 -18.23 -18.75 -15.32
N SER A 65 -17.35 -19.59 -15.87
CA SER A 65 -16.30 -19.14 -16.80
C SER A 65 -16.80 -18.84 -18.21
N LYS A 66 -17.99 -19.35 -18.57
CA LYS A 66 -18.57 -19.22 -19.90
C LYS A 66 -19.60 -18.12 -20.00
N VAL A 67 -20.31 -17.81 -18.91
CA VAL A 67 -21.37 -16.79 -18.93
C VAL A 67 -21.25 -15.80 -17.76
N PRO A 68 -21.41 -14.49 -18.02
CA PRO A 68 -21.41 -13.50 -16.95
C PRO A 68 -22.60 -13.72 -16.03
N ARG A 69 -22.33 -13.72 -14.71
CA ARG A 69 -23.36 -13.94 -13.67
C ARG A 69 -24.54 -12.96 -13.75
N PHE A 70 -24.30 -11.76 -14.28
CA PHE A 70 -25.32 -10.72 -14.46
C PHE A 70 -25.45 -10.37 -15.94
N TYR A 71 -26.17 -11.20 -16.69
CA TYR A 71 -26.47 -10.99 -18.11
C TYR A 71 -27.82 -11.62 -18.44
N GLY A 72 -28.67 -10.96 -19.22
CA GLY A 72 -29.99 -11.52 -19.58
C GLY A 72 -31.16 -10.54 -19.50
N LYS A 73 -32.36 -11.06 -19.79
CA LYS A 73 -33.64 -10.33 -19.76
C LYS A 73 -34.04 -9.76 -18.38
N GLY A 74 -33.35 -10.15 -17.31
CA GLY A 74 -33.64 -9.73 -15.94
C GLY A 74 -32.69 -8.68 -15.35
N THR A 75 -31.67 -8.24 -16.09
CA THR A 75 -30.75 -7.19 -15.65
C THR A 75 -31.04 -5.88 -16.39
N ILE A 76 -30.66 -4.75 -15.79
CA ILE A 76 -30.87 -3.38 -16.33
C ILE A 76 -30.24 -3.18 -17.72
N ILE A 77 -29.29 -4.06 -18.08
CA ILE A 77 -28.52 -4.02 -19.33
C ILE A 77 -29.30 -4.68 -20.49
N GLY A 78 -30.27 -5.56 -20.20
CA GLY A 78 -31.05 -6.27 -21.22
C GLY A 78 -30.19 -7.20 -22.10
N ILE A 79 -30.77 -7.68 -23.21
CA ILE A 79 -30.12 -8.57 -24.20
C ILE A 79 -30.27 -8.06 -25.63
N ASN A 80 -30.20 -6.75 -25.85
CA ASN A 80 -30.29 -6.18 -27.19
C ASN A 80 -28.90 -5.88 -27.77
N PRO A 81 -28.36 -6.74 -28.66
CA PRO A 81 -27.12 -6.48 -29.37
C PRO A 81 -27.30 -5.55 -30.60
N GLY A 82 -28.46 -4.90 -30.80
CA GLY A 82 -28.65 -4.09 -32.01
C GLY A 82 -29.97 -3.34 -32.22
N THR A 83 -30.80 -3.12 -31.19
CA THR A 83 -32.03 -2.30 -31.31
C THR A 83 -32.36 -1.61 -30.01
#